data_AF-A0A2V8TNP3-F1
#
_entry.id   AF-A0A2V8TNP3-F1
#
_cell.length_a   1.000
_cell.length_b   1.000
_cell.length_c   1.000
_cell.angle_alpha   90.00
_cell.angle_beta   90.00
_cell.angle_gamma   90.00
#
_symmetry.space_group_name_H-M   'P 1'
#
loop_
_entity.id
_entity.type
_entity.pdbx_description
1 polymer ?
#
loop_
_entity_poly.entity_id
_entity_poly.type
_entity_poly.pdbx_seq_one_letter_code
_entity_poly.pdbx_strand_id
1 'polypeptide(L)'
;GSPYEKVFQDQDSLIALYDIARESRFPHVNGFFSKDLREVREDQSGWIFARGGEAFIAFRPLQPYAWKPLDNGGRRLFSPYLKNGIVLQVAASSEYPDFASFQRAITSLELEARLDAVPTVHFRSLRGRMLEFTYGEIPKVNGEPLDYTHWPLFGGPFVEAKVDSEQLLLKYGKMRRLLDFRTLTVTDSRLEP
;
A
#
# COMPACT_ATOMS: atom_id res chain seq x y z
N GLY A 1 -0.77 -7.07 12.49
CA GLY A 1 -0.18 -7.68 11.29
C GLY A 1 0.09 -9.14 11.56
N SER A 2 0.10 -9.96 10.51
CA SER A 2 0.61 -11.33 10.59
C SER A 2 2.14 -11.29 10.69
N PRO A 3 2.82 -12.16 11.46
CA PRO A 3 4.29 -12.24 11.43
C PRO A 3 4.82 -12.68 10.05
N TYR A 4 3.97 -13.33 9.26
CA TYR A 4 4.27 -13.82 7.92
C TYR A 4 4.07 -12.77 6.83
N GLU A 5 3.59 -11.57 7.16
CA GLU A 5 3.33 -10.48 6.22
C GLU A 5 4.42 -9.42 6.35
N LYS A 6 4.99 -9.02 5.21
CA LYS A 6 5.89 -7.87 5.13
C LYS A 6 5.30 -6.88 4.14
N VAL A 7 5.13 -5.64 4.58
CA VAL A 7 4.52 -4.57 3.80
C VAL A 7 5.54 -3.46 3.61
N PHE A 8 5.61 -2.98 2.39
CA PHE A 8 6.40 -1.85 1.98
C PHE A 8 5.51 -0.88 1.21
N GLN A 9 5.60 0.41 1.52
CA GLN A 9 4.92 1.47 0.79
C GLN A 9 5.94 2.56 0.41
N ASP A 10 5.88 3.03 -0.82
CA ASP A 10 6.55 4.24 -1.29
C ASP A 10 5.52 5.09 -2.04
N GLN A 11 5.29 6.30 -1.53
CA GLN A 11 4.31 7.24 -2.08
C GLN A 11 2.91 6.60 -2.22
N ASP A 12 2.45 6.43 -3.46
CA ASP A 12 1.14 5.93 -3.85
C ASP A 12 1.15 4.45 -4.28
N SER A 13 2.27 3.75 -4.04
CA SER A 13 2.46 2.34 -4.31
C SER A 13 2.68 1.55 -3.02
N LEU A 14 2.13 0.33 -2.95
CA LEU A 14 2.35 -0.60 -1.85
C LEU A 14 2.62 -2.01 -2.40
N ILE A 15 3.57 -2.70 -1.79
CA ILE A 15 3.84 -4.12 -2.03
C ILE A 15 3.71 -4.85 -0.69
N ALA A 16 2.90 -5.91 -0.67
CA ALA A 16 2.81 -6.84 0.44
C ALA A 16 3.30 -8.22 -0.01
N LEU A 17 4.22 -8.81 0.75
CA LEU A 17 4.75 -10.14 0.50
C LEU A 17 4.46 -11.06 1.70
N TYR A 18 4.22 -12.33 1.39
CA TYR A 18 3.85 -13.32 2.39
C TYR A 18 4.68 -14.58 2.24
N ASP A 19 5.24 -15.06 3.34
CA ASP A 19 5.82 -16.40 3.47
C ASP A 19 5.19 -17.09 4.68
N ILE A 20 4.03 -17.70 4.45
CA ILE A 20 3.17 -18.22 5.51
C ILE A 20 3.58 -19.65 5.88
N ALA A 21 3.86 -19.89 7.15
CA ALA A 21 4.15 -21.24 7.62
C ALA A 21 2.94 -22.18 7.46
N ARG A 22 3.20 -23.44 7.09
CA ARG A 22 2.16 -24.44 6.77
C ARG A 22 1.23 -24.74 7.95
N GLU A 23 1.78 -24.69 9.15
CA GLU A 23 1.12 -24.93 10.43
C GLU A 23 0.35 -23.71 10.96
N SER A 24 0.41 -22.58 10.26
CA SER A 24 -0.36 -21.39 10.62
C SER A 24 -1.85 -21.72 10.72
N ARG A 25 -2.50 -21.22 11.78
CA ARG A 25 -3.94 -21.42 12.03
C ARG A 25 -4.81 -20.97 10.85
N PHE A 26 -4.37 -19.95 10.11
CA PHE A 26 -5.08 -19.39 8.97
C PHE A 26 -4.09 -19.21 7.79
N PRO A 27 -3.79 -20.29 7.05
CA PRO A 27 -2.72 -20.30 6.05
C PRO A 27 -3.21 -19.75 4.69
N HIS A 28 -3.66 -18.50 4.68
CA HIS A 28 -4.20 -17.84 3.49
C HIS A 28 -4.05 -16.32 3.55
N VAL A 29 -4.13 -15.69 2.38
CA VAL A 29 -4.17 -14.23 2.22
C VAL A 29 -5.61 -13.80 1.89
N ASN A 30 -6.05 -12.70 2.49
CA ASN A 30 -7.33 -12.07 2.19
C ASN A 30 -7.13 -10.62 1.73
N GLY A 31 -7.95 -10.19 0.77
CA GLY A 31 -8.14 -8.77 0.43
C GLY A 31 -9.61 -8.39 0.59
N PHE A 32 -9.91 -7.38 1.41
CA PHE A 32 -11.28 -6.90 1.56
C PHE A 32 -11.60 -5.83 0.52
N PHE A 33 -12.63 -6.08 -0.29
CA PHE A 33 -13.18 -5.13 -1.25
C PHE A 33 -14.53 -4.67 -0.74
N SER A 34 -14.59 -3.42 -0.29
CA SER A 34 -15.83 -2.80 0.21
C SER A 34 -16.91 -2.76 -0.87
N LYS A 35 -18.19 -2.86 -0.46
CA LYS A 35 -19.34 -2.57 -1.33
C LYS A 35 -19.35 -1.15 -1.88
N ASP A 36 -18.63 -0.23 -1.25
CA ASP A 36 -18.58 1.17 -1.67
C ASP A 36 -17.57 1.41 -2.81
N LEU A 37 -16.75 0.40 -3.13
CA LEU A 37 -15.91 0.45 -4.33
C LEU A 37 -16.79 0.40 -5.57
N ARG A 38 -16.57 1.35 -6.47
CA ARG A 38 -17.24 1.43 -7.76
C ARG A 38 -16.33 0.88 -8.84
N GLU A 39 -16.92 0.52 -9.97
CA GLU A 39 -16.20 0.14 -11.19
C GLU A 39 -15.16 -0.98 -10.96
N VAL A 40 -15.46 -1.91 -10.05
CA VAL A 40 -14.57 -3.04 -9.75
C VAL A 40 -14.52 -3.97 -10.97
N ARG A 41 -13.35 -4.07 -11.61
CA ARG A 41 -13.16 -4.82 -12.85
C ARG A 41 -11.86 -5.62 -12.82
N GLU A 42 -11.96 -6.90 -13.12
CA GLU A 42 -10.81 -7.77 -13.35
C GLU A 42 -10.37 -7.61 -14.80
N ASP A 43 -9.11 -7.26 -15.02
CA ASP A 43 -8.52 -7.08 -16.35
C ASP A 43 -7.67 -8.29 -16.75
N GLN A 44 -7.49 -8.49 -18.06
CA GLN A 44 -6.70 -9.60 -18.60
C GLN A 44 -5.21 -9.52 -18.25
N SER A 45 -4.68 -8.31 -17.96
CA SER A 45 -3.35 -8.13 -17.38
C SER A 45 -3.20 -8.71 -15.97
N GLY A 46 -4.33 -9.08 -15.35
CA GLY A 46 -4.46 -9.59 -13.98
C GLY A 46 -4.54 -8.50 -12.92
N TRP A 47 -4.48 -7.22 -13.30
CA TRP A 47 -4.85 -6.12 -12.42
C TRP A 47 -6.36 -6.12 -12.16
N ILE A 48 -6.73 -5.78 -10.93
CA ILE A 48 -8.11 -5.49 -10.53
C ILE A 48 -8.19 -3.98 -10.34
N PHE A 49 -9.03 -3.35 -11.15
CA PHE A 49 -9.26 -1.92 -11.08
C PHE A 49 -10.50 -1.62 -10.24
N ALA A 50 -10.46 -0.55 -9.47
CA ALA A 50 -11.62 -0.04 -8.73
C ALA A 50 -11.52 1.47 -8.54
N ARG A 51 -12.64 2.10 -8.19
CA ARG A 51 -12.72 3.50 -7.77
C ARG A 51 -13.25 3.59 -6.34
N GLY A 52 -12.50 4.22 -5.45
CA GLY A 52 -12.89 4.53 -4.08
C GLY A 52 -13.00 6.04 -3.88
N GLY A 53 -14.21 6.59 -3.99
CA GLY A 53 -14.40 8.05 -3.99
C GLY A 53 -13.63 8.71 -5.13
N GLU A 54 -12.70 9.60 -4.79
CA GLU A 54 -11.79 10.27 -5.73
C GLU A 54 -10.44 9.55 -5.92
N ALA A 55 -10.32 8.31 -5.46
CA ALA A 55 -9.13 7.48 -5.70
C ALA A 55 -9.41 6.46 -6.81
N PHE A 56 -8.51 6.41 -7.80
CA PHE A 56 -8.39 5.28 -8.72
C PHE A 56 -7.41 4.27 -8.13
N ILE A 57 -7.81 3.00 -8.13
CA ILE A 57 -7.10 1.93 -7.45
C ILE A 57 -6.81 0.82 -8.45
N ALA A 58 -5.57 0.38 -8.50
CA ALA A 58 -5.13 -0.82 -9.20
C ALA A 58 -4.53 -1.80 -8.20
N PHE A 59 -5.12 -2.98 -8.09
CA PHE A 59 -4.74 -4.04 -7.16
C PHE A 59 -4.30 -5.26 -7.96
N ARG A 60 -3.06 -5.73 -7.78
CA ARG A 60 -2.51 -6.93 -8.43
C ARG A 60 -2.31 -8.04 -7.40
N PRO A 61 -3.19 -9.05 -7.36
CA PRO A 61 -2.89 -10.31 -6.71
C PRO A 61 -1.79 -11.03 -7.51
N LEU A 62 -0.75 -11.55 -6.83
CA LEU A 62 0.36 -12.24 -7.50
C LEU A 62 0.21 -13.77 -7.50
N GLN A 63 -0.84 -14.29 -6.85
CA GLN A 63 -1.26 -15.70 -6.89
C GLN A 63 -2.73 -15.80 -7.30
N PRO A 64 -3.18 -16.98 -7.77
CA PRO A 64 -4.60 -17.24 -7.98
C PRO A 64 -5.43 -17.00 -6.71
N TYR A 65 -6.67 -16.61 -6.91
CA TYR A 65 -7.60 -16.28 -5.84
C TYR A 65 -9.03 -16.63 -6.22
N ALA A 66 -9.91 -16.61 -5.23
CA ALA A 66 -11.35 -16.72 -5.41
C ALA A 66 -12.05 -15.55 -4.70
N TRP A 67 -13.13 -15.06 -5.30
CA TRP A 67 -14.03 -14.14 -4.62
C TRP A 67 -14.96 -14.89 -3.67
N LYS A 68 -15.07 -14.40 -2.44
CA LYS A 68 -16.03 -14.86 -1.44
C LYS A 68 -16.95 -13.69 -1.09
N PRO A 69 -18.26 -13.78 -1.33
CA PRO A 69 -19.19 -12.73 -0.92
C PRO A 69 -19.17 -12.56 0.60
N LEU A 70 -19.50 -11.37 1.08
CA LEU A 70 -19.65 -11.05 2.49
C LEU A 70 -21.09 -10.62 2.79
N ASP A 71 -21.62 -11.08 3.93
CA ASP A 71 -23.03 -10.91 4.31
C ASP A 71 -23.44 -9.43 4.43
N ASN A 72 -22.50 -8.54 4.76
CA ASN A 72 -22.73 -7.11 4.95
C ASN A 72 -22.66 -6.26 3.66
N GLY A 73 -22.54 -6.93 2.51
CA GLY A 73 -22.29 -6.31 1.22
C GLY A 73 -20.81 -5.97 1.06
N GLY A 74 -20.19 -6.59 0.07
CA GLY A 74 -18.76 -6.53 -0.19
C GLY A 74 -18.26 -7.90 -0.61
N ARG A 75 -16.98 -7.98 -0.97
CA ARG A 75 -16.37 -9.25 -1.34
C ARG A 75 -14.96 -9.37 -0.77
N ARG A 76 -14.60 -10.59 -0.42
CA ARG A 76 -13.28 -10.97 0.04
C ARG A 76 -12.57 -11.69 -1.08
N LEU A 77 -11.45 -11.14 -1.53
CA LEU A 77 -10.45 -11.90 -2.27
C LEU A 77 -9.83 -12.89 -1.30
N PHE A 78 -9.81 -14.18 -1.65
CA PHE A 78 -9.21 -15.25 -0.85
C PHE A 78 -8.17 -15.98 -1.69
N SER A 79 -6.94 -16.08 -1.19
CA SER A 79 -5.84 -16.80 -1.85
C SER A 79 -5.20 -17.80 -0.87
N PRO A 80 -5.25 -19.12 -1.14
CA PRO A 80 -4.73 -20.15 -0.22
C PRO A 80 -3.22 -20.39 -0.35
N TYR A 81 -2.51 -19.60 -1.16
CA TYR A 81 -1.09 -19.81 -1.45
C TYR A 81 -0.24 -19.20 -0.34
N LEU A 82 0.69 -20.00 0.20
CA LEU A 82 1.51 -19.65 1.36
C LEU A 82 2.59 -18.62 1.03
N LYS A 83 3.20 -18.78 -0.15
CA LYS A 83 4.12 -17.81 -0.73
C LYS A 83 3.36 -16.95 -1.72
N ASN A 84 3.21 -15.68 -1.38
CA ASN A 84 2.21 -14.83 -2.02
C ASN A 84 2.68 -13.38 -2.06
N GLY A 85 1.93 -12.56 -2.79
CA GLY A 85 2.08 -11.13 -2.71
C GLY A 85 0.96 -10.36 -3.38
N ILE A 86 0.93 -9.08 -3.09
CA ILE A 86 0.00 -8.10 -3.64
C ILE A 86 0.81 -6.86 -4.01
N VAL A 87 0.54 -6.29 -5.18
CA VAL A 87 0.97 -4.93 -5.53
C VAL A 87 -0.26 -4.04 -5.60
N LEU A 88 -0.19 -2.85 -5.04
CA LEU A 88 -1.22 -1.83 -5.08
C LEU A 88 -0.60 -0.56 -5.64
N GLN A 89 -1.30 0.08 -6.57
CA GLN A 89 -0.99 1.41 -7.06
C GLN A 89 -2.27 2.24 -7.04
N VAL A 90 -2.19 3.43 -6.44
CA VAL A 90 -3.31 4.35 -6.33
C VAL A 90 -2.94 5.65 -7.04
N ALA A 91 -3.94 6.38 -7.52
CA ALA A 91 -3.81 7.76 -7.96
C ALA A 91 -5.08 8.54 -7.61
N ALA A 92 -4.97 9.86 -7.45
CA ALA A 92 -6.16 10.71 -7.38
C ALA A 92 -6.82 10.78 -8.76
N SER A 93 -8.16 10.79 -8.79
CA SER A 93 -8.95 10.88 -10.03
C SER A 93 -8.58 12.12 -10.84
N SER A 94 -8.21 13.22 -10.18
CA SER A 94 -7.77 14.48 -10.80
C SER A 94 -6.46 14.39 -11.58
N GLU A 95 -5.65 13.34 -11.38
CA GLU A 95 -4.39 13.14 -12.10
C GLU A 95 -4.58 12.55 -13.49
N TYR A 96 -5.79 12.06 -13.79
CA TYR A 96 -6.11 11.40 -15.05
C TYR A 96 -7.36 12.00 -15.68
N PRO A 97 -7.44 12.11 -17.02
CA PRO A 97 -8.65 12.56 -17.69
C PRO A 97 -9.86 11.67 -17.39
N ASP A 98 -9.63 10.37 -17.28
CA ASP A 98 -10.65 9.36 -17.01
C ASP A 98 -10.03 8.08 -16.43
N PHE A 99 -10.90 7.18 -15.95
CA PHE A 99 -10.49 5.89 -15.38
C PHE A 99 -9.78 5.00 -16.39
N ALA A 100 -10.17 5.04 -17.67
CA ALA A 100 -9.55 4.24 -18.73
C ALA A 100 -8.09 4.65 -18.99
N SER A 101 -7.77 5.94 -18.86
CA SER A 101 -6.42 6.47 -18.98
C SER A 101 -5.52 6.00 -17.83
N PHE A 102 -6.07 5.94 -16.62
CA PHE A 102 -5.39 5.33 -15.48
C PHE A 102 -5.13 3.84 -15.72
N GLN A 103 -6.14 3.08 -16.18
CA GLN A 103 -5.97 1.66 -16.48
C GLN A 103 -4.86 1.42 -17.52
N ARG A 104 -4.82 2.20 -18.61
CA ARG A 104 -3.75 2.12 -19.62
C ARG A 104 -2.36 2.44 -19.05
N ALA A 105 -2.26 3.44 -18.17
CA ALA A 105 -1.00 3.78 -17.52
C ALA A 105 -0.50 2.61 -16.66
N ILE A 106 -1.39 2.03 -15.83
CA ILE A 106 -1.06 0.88 -14.98
C ILE A 106 -0.63 -0.33 -15.78
N THR A 107 -1.35 -0.69 -16.86
CA THR A 107 -1.01 -1.88 -17.65
C THR A 107 0.27 -1.72 -18.46
N SER A 108 0.82 -0.51 -18.57
CA SER A 108 2.11 -0.23 -19.19
C SER A 108 3.29 -0.31 -18.21
N LEU A 109 3.03 -0.41 -16.91
CA LEU A 109 4.07 -0.47 -15.88
C LEU A 109 4.80 -1.80 -15.91
N GLU A 110 6.11 -1.72 -15.68
CA GLU A 110 6.97 -2.87 -15.48
C GLU A 110 6.68 -3.51 -14.12
N LEU A 111 6.28 -4.78 -14.13
CA LEU A 111 6.06 -5.57 -12.93
C LEU A 111 6.57 -7.00 -13.16
N GLU A 112 7.56 -7.40 -12.36
CA GLU A 112 8.03 -8.77 -12.27
C GLU A 112 7.83 -9.30 -10.84
N ALA A 113 7.33 -10.53 -10.71
CA ALA A 113 7.18 -11.20 -9.44
C ALA A 113 7.65 -12.65 -9.52
N ARG A 114 8.39 -13.11 -8.50
CA ARG A 114 8.84 -14.50 -8.32
C ARG A 114 8.43 -14.97 -6.92
N LEU A 115 7.71 -16.10 -6.82
CA LEU A 115 7.04 -16.53 -5.58
C LEU A 115 7.35 -17.99 -5.18
N ASP A 116 8.02 -18.75 -6.03
CA ASP A 116 8.40 -20.15 -5.86
C ASP A 116 9.51 -20.33 -4.81
N ALA A 117 10.46 -19.41 -4.76
CA ALA A 117 11.53 -19.33 -3.75
C ALA A 117 11.16 -18.31 -2.65
N VAL A 118 12.04 -17.36 -2.33
CA VAL A 118 11.68 -16.25 -1.44
C VAL A 118 10.86 -15.25 -2.25
N PRO A 119 9.62 -14.91 -1.85
CA PRO A 119 8.80 -13.96 -2.58
C PRO A 119 9.55 -12.66 -2.88
N THR A 120 9.59 -12.28 -4.15
CA THR A 120 10.34 -11.11 -4.63
C THR A 120 9.52 -10.38 -5.68
N VAL A 121 9.50 -9.05 -5.62
CA VAL A 121 8.82 -8.17 -6.58
C VAL A 121 9.76 -7.06 -7.03
N HIS A 122 9.78 -6.81 -8.34
CA HIS A 122 10.32 -5.62 -8.97
C HIS A 122 9.17 -4.88 -9.65
N PHE A 123 8.92 -3.63 -9.28
CA PHE A 123 7.77 -2.86 -9.76
C PHE A 123 8.15 -1.41 -10.05
N ARG A 124 7.89 -0.95 -11.26
CA ARG A 124 8.00 0.47 -11.62
C ARG A 124 6.69 1.17 -11.32
N SER A 125 6.69 2.09 -10.35
CA SER A 125 5.50 2.84 -9.97
C SER A 125 5.08 3.87 -11.02
N LEU A 126 3.87 4.42 -10.87
CA LEU A 126 3.40 5.58 -11.65
C LEU A 126 4.31 6.81 -11.52
N ARG A 127 5.09 6.88 -10.43
CA ARG A 127 6.05 7.97 -10.15
C ARG A 127 7.42 7.71 -10.77
N GLY A 128 7.54 6.65 -11.58
CA GLY A 128 8.77 6.25 -12.25
C GLY A 128 9.80 5.64 -11.30
N ARG A 129 9.44 5.36 -10.05
CA ARG A 129 10.35 4.80 -9.04
C ARG A 129 10.39 3.29 -9.18
N MET A 130 11.59 2.73 -9.20
CA MET A 130 11.79 1.28 -9.18
C MET A 130 11.71 0.80 -7.74
N LEU A 131 10.72 -0.04 -7.45
CA LEU A 131 10.48 -0.64 -6.15
C LEU A 131 10.95 -2.08 -6.18
N GLU A 132 11.88 -2.44 -5.30
CA GLU A 132 12.43 -3.79 -5.21
C GLU A 132 12.20 -4.31 -3.79
N PHE A 133 11.52 -5.44 -3.68
CA PHE A 133 11.18 -6.01 -2.39
C PHE A 133 11.32 -7.52 -2.42
N THR A 134 12.25 -8.04 -1.62
CA THR A 134 12.40 -9.46 -1.32
C THR A 134 11.92 -9.70 0.11
N TYR A 135 11.12 -10.74 0.32
CA TYR A 135 10.59 -11.09 1.63
C TYR A 135 11.73 -11.31 2.63
N GLY A 136 11.68 -10.60 3.77
CA GLY A 136 12.69 -10.69 4.82
C GLY A 136 13.92 -9.79 4.62
N GLU A 137 14.02 -9.11 3.48
CA GLU A 137 15.08 -8.13 3.20
C GLU A 137 14.57 -6.69 3.34
N ILE A 138 15.51 -5.74 3.43
CA ILE A 138 15.20 -4.30 3.40
C ILE A 138 14.79 -3.94 1.97
N PRO A 139 13.57 -3.39 1.75
CA PRO A 139 13.15 -2.94 0.42
C PRO A 139 14.09 -1.86 -0.11
N LYS A 140 14.18 -1.76 -1.44
CA LYS A 140 14.95 -0.71 -2.11
C LYS A 140 14.04 0.14 -2.99
N VAL A 141 14.40 1.42 -3.09
CA VAL A 141 13.79 2.35 -4.03
C VAL A 141 14.85 2.98 -4.90
N ASN A 142 14.74 2.77 -6.21
CA ASN A 142 15.76 3.14 -7.19
C ASN A 142 17.15 2.57 -6.83
N GLY A 143 17.20 1.33 -6.36
CA GLY A 143 18.44 0.65 -5.95
C GLY A 143 18.92 0.99 -4.54
N GLU A 144 18.39 2.03 -3.89
CA GLU A 144 18.79 2.44 -2.55
C GLU A 144 17.93 1.76 -1.46
N PRO A 145 18.53 1.06 -0.48
CA PRO A 145 17.78 0.44 0.61
C PRO A 145 17.08 1.48 1.49
N LEU A 146 15.89 1.16 1.98
CA LEU A 146 15.19 2.02 2.95
C LEU A 146 16.00 2.16 4.24
N ASP A 147 16.11 3.39 4.72
CA ASP A 147 16.75 3.68 6.00
C ASP A 147 15.76 3.53 7.16
N TYR A 148 15.63 2.30 7.66
CA TYR A 148 14.83 2.04 8.85
C TYR A 148 15.39 2.66 10.13
N THR A 149 16.68 3.02 10.17
CA THR A 149 17.29 3.60 11.37
C THR A 149 16.82 5.03 11.63
N HIS A 150 16.46 5.76 10.58
CA HIS A 150 15.93 7.12 10.67
C HIS A 150 14.45 7.22 10.25
N TRP A 151 13.72 6.10 10.19
CA TRP A 151 12.33 6.09 9.74
C TRP A 151 11.40 6.74 10.78
N PRO A 152 10.54 7.69 10.37
CA PRO A 152 9.61 8.33 11.30
C PRO A 152 8.49 7.36 11.71
N LEU A 153 7.89 7.61 12.89
CA LEU A 153 6.67 6.91 13.31
C LEU A 153 5.48 7.29 12.42
N PHE A 154 5.39 8.58 12.08
CA PHE A 154 4.49 9.10 11.05
C PHE A 154 5.27 10.05 10.14
N GLY A 155 5.18 9.87 8.83
CA GLY A 155 5.94 10.65 7.84
C GLY A 155 5.09 11.13 6.67
N GLY A 156 3.90 11.65 6.93
CA GLY A 156 2.94 12.06 5.90
C GLY A 156 2.80 13.57 5.73
N PRO A 157 2.10 14.02 4.68
CA PRO A 157 1.82 15.45 4.45
C PRO A 157 0.95 16.07 5.55
N PHE A 158 0.14 15.27 6.25
CA PHE A 158 -0.82 15.73 7.26
C PHE A 158 -0.41 15.41 8.70
N VAL A 159 0.44 14.40 8.90
CA VAL A 159 0.85 13.94 10.23
C VAL A 159 2.32 13.57 10.21
N GLU A 160 3.04 14.02 11.24
CA GLU A 160 4.45 13.72 11.42
C GLU A 160 4.77 13.41 12.88
N ALA A 161 5.59 12.39 13.12
CA ALA A 161 6.15 12.04 14.42
C ALA A 161 7.41 11.20 14.23
N LYS A 162 8.40 11.35 15.11
CA LYS A 162 9.55 10.43 15.18
C LYS A 162 9.21 9.30 16.16
N VAL A 163 9.88 8.16 16.01
CA VAL A 163 9.81 7.10 17.02
C VAL A 163 10.26 7.68 18.36
N ASP A 164 9.52 7.35 19.42
CA ASP A 164 9.76 7.78 20.81
C ASP A 164 9.83 9.31 21.03
N SER A 165 9.36 10.15 20.09
CA SER A 165 9.36 11.60 20.32
C SER A 165 8.31 12.06 21.31
N GLU A 166 7.29 11.22 21.57
CA GLU A 166 6.11 11.58 22.38
C GLU A 166 5.47 12.89 21.89
N GLN A 167 5.58 13.14 20.59
CA GLN A 167 5.16 14.35 19.92
C GLN A 167 4.45 13.97 18.61
N LEU A 168 3.33 14.63 18.33
CA LEU A 168 2.57 14.45 17.10
C LEU A 168 2.28 15.82 16.46
N LEU A 169 2.80 16.03 15.26
CA LEU A 169 2.56 17.24 14.48
C LEU A 169 1.46 16.98 13.44
N LEU A 170 0.32 17.65 13.62
CA LEU A 170 -0.76 17.69 12.64
C LEU A 170 -0.59 18.91 11.72
N LYS A 171 -0.79 18.71 10.42
CA LYS A 171 -0.56 19.69 9.36
C LYS A 171 -1.83 19.83 8.51
N TYR A 172 -2.36 21.04 8.38
CA TYR A 172 -3.48 21.34 7.47
C TYR A 172 -3.30 22.71 6.83
N GLY A 173 -3.03 22.75 5.52
CA GLY A 173 -2.65 23.97 4.83
C GLY A 173 -1.46 24.65 5.51
N LYS A 174 -1.64 25.89 5.96
CA LYS A 174 -0.63 26.66 6.72
C LYS A 174 -0.66 26.40 8.23
N MET A 175 -1.68 25.72 8.75
CA MET A 175 -1.84 25.47 10.18
C MET A 175 -1.03 24.27 10.63
N ARG A 176 -0.49 24.36 11.84
CA ARG A 176 0.26 23.32 12.51
C ARG A 176 -0.27 23.18 13.93
N ARG A 177 -0.47 21.95 14.38
CA ARG A 177 -0.79 21.63 15.78
C ARG A 177 0.20 20.60 16.28
N LEU A 178 0.97 20.95 17.30
CA LEU A 178 1.86 20.04 18.01
C LEU A 178 1.18 19.56 19.28
N LEU A 179 0.97 18.25 19.38
CA LEU A 179 0.62 17.58 20.64
C LEU A 179 1.93 17.10 21.27
N ASP A 180 2.26 17.57 22.47
CA ASP A 180 3.41 17.09 23.25
C ASP A 180 2.92 16.30 24.45
N PHE A 181 3.10 14.98 24.41
CA PHE A 181 2.60 14.06 25.42
C PHE A 181 3.49 13.97 26.65
N ARG A 182 4.74 14.46 26.59
CA ARG A 182 5.64 14.56 27.76
C ARG A 182 5.13 15.59 28.75
N THR A 183 4.64 16.70 28.20
CA THR A 183 4.16 17.86 28.97
C THR A 183 2.64 17.97 29.00
N LEU A 184 1.93 17.13 28.24
CA LEU A 184 0.48 17.18 28.02
C LEU A 184 0.03 18.55 27.49
N THR A 185 0.80 19.14 26.58
CA THR A 185 0.54 20.47 26.01
C THR A 185 0.13 20.40 24.54
N VAL A 186 -0.58 21.45 24.11
CA VAL A 186 -0.99 21.66 22.72
C VAL A 186 -0.49 23.03 22.30
N THR A 187 0.28 23.08 21.20
CA THR A 187 0.74 24.33 20.60
C THR A 187 0.22 24.44 19.17
N ASP A 188 -0.49 25.52 18.88
CA ASP A 188 -0.96 25.85 17.53
C ASP A 188 -0.07 26.92 16.91
N SER A 189 0.33 26.75 15.65
CA SER A 189 1.10 27.73 14.90
C SER A 189 0.65 27.80 13.43
N ARG A 190 1.06 28.89 12.76
CA ARG A 190 0.76 29.12 11.34
C ARG A 190 2.06 29.46 10.63
N LEU A 191 2.30 28.84 9.47
CA LEU A 191 3.42 29.21 8.61
C LEU A 191 3.18 30.59 8.00
N GLU A 192 4.16 31.49 8.17
CA GLU A 192 4.19 32.80 7.52
C GLU A 192 4.34 32.65 5.98
N PRO A 193 3.97 33.67 5.19
CA PRO A 193 4.00 33.65 3.72
C PRO A 193 5.37 33.33 3.12
#